data_AF-A0A2D7Z4L5-F1
#
_entry.id   AF-A0A2D7Z4L5-F1
#
_cell.length_a   1.000
_cell.length_b   1.000
_cell.length_c   1.000
_cell.angle_alpha   90.00
_cell.angle_beta   90.00
_cell.angle_gamma   90.00
#
_symmetry.space_group_name_H-M   'P 1'
#
loop_
_entity.id
_entity.type
_entity.pdbx_description
1 polymer ?
#
loop_
_entity_poly.entity_id
_entity_poly.type
_entity_poly.pdbx_seq_one_letter_code
_entity_poly.pdbx_strand_id
1 'polypeptide(L)' 'MGLGATEVSKLLGVPARVRRERRVRIWQYVTGDCVLDLFLYPAAGGHVVTHIESRTPELGRGVAAATCIAGVVRRR' A
#
# COMPACT_ATOMS: atom_id res chain seq x y z
N MET A 1 13.61 -5.89 7.24
CA MET A 1 13.25 -5.12 6.03
C MET A 1 11.93 -5.66 5.51
N GLY A 2 11.04 -4.81 4.99
CA GLY A 2 9.75 -5.24 4.44
C GLY A 2 9.83 -5.76 3.00
N LEU A 3 8.69 -6.03 2.39
CA LEU A 3 8.59 -6.57 1.04
C LEU A 3 9.05 -5.57 -0.02
N GLY A 4 9.69 -6.07 -1.08
CA GLY A 4 10.08 -5.26 -2.24
C GLY A 4 8.88 -4.88 -3.12
N ALA A 5 8.99 -3.78 -3.86
CA ALA A 5 7.94 -3.29 -4.77
C ALA A 5 7.40 -4.37 -5.74
N THR A 6 8.29 -5.20 -6.30
CA THR A 6 7.90 -6.28 -7.22
C THR A 6 7.10 -7.38 -6.51
N GLU A 7 7.50 -7.74 -5.29
CA GLU A 7 6.82 -8.77 -4.49
C GLU A 7 5.44 -8.29 -4.03
N VAL A 8 5.36 -7.04 -3.58
CA VAL A 8 4.08 -6.39 -3.26
C VAL A 8 3.15 -6.39 -4.48
N SER A 9 3.67 -6.03 -5.67
CA SER A 9 2.85 -6.03 -6.90
C SER A 9 2.36 -7.43 -7.26
N LYS A 10 3.18 -8.46 -7.00
CA LYS A 10 2.79 -9.87 -7.21
C LYS A 10 1.72 -10.35 -6.24
N LEU A 11 1.61 -9.76 -5.04
CA LEU A 11 0.64 -10.13 -4.02
C LEU A 11 -0.66 -9.32 -4.14
N LEU A 12 -0.54 -8.00 -4.27
CA LEU A 12 -1.65 -7.05 -4.21
C LEU A 12 -2.11 -6.52 -5.57
N GLY A 13 -1.36 -6.82 -6.64
CA GLY A 13 -1.63 -6.28 -7.98
C GLY A 13 -1.03 -4.89 -8.16
N VAL A 14 -1.53 -4.16 -9.15
CA VAL A 14 -1.07 -2.79 -9.45
C VAL A 14 -1.81 -1.81 -8.52
N PRO A 15 -1.10 -0.86 -7.88
CA PRO A 15 -1.76 0.15 -7.06
C PRO A 15 -2.66 1.06 -7.90
N ALA A 16 -3.81 1.45 -7.34
CA ALA A 16 -4.74 2.38 -7.98
C ALA A 16 -4.11 3.77 -8.16
N ARG A 17 -3.24 4.19 -7.23
CA ARG A 17 -2.50 5.45 -7.33
C ARG A 17 -1.08 5.31 -6.81
N VAL A 18 -0.14 5.98 -7.46
CA VAL A 18 1.25 6.09 -6.99
C VAL A 18 1.55 7.57 -6.77
N ARG A 19 1.80 7.96 -5.52
CA ARG A 19 2.28 9.29 -5.15
C ARG A 19 3.78 9.23 -4.95
N ARG A 20 4.51 10.26 -5.39
CA ARG A 20 5.96 10.39 -5.20
C ARG A 20 6.20 11.62 -4.35
N GLU A 21 6.82 11.44 -3.19
CA GLU A 21 7.15 12.53 -2.28
C GLU A 21 8.62 12.44 -1.92
N ARG A 22 9.45 13.37 -2.43
CA ARG A 22 10.90 13.36 -2.23
C ARG A 22 11.51 11.98 -2.56
N ARG A 23 11.90 11.23 -1.53
CA ARG A 23 12.50 9.89 -1.64
C ARG A 23 11.51 8.75 -1.37
N VAL A 24 10.27 9.02 -0.97
CA VAL A 24 9.26 7.99 -0.71
C VAL A 24 8.31 7.86 -1.90
N ARG A 25 7.95 6.62 -2.23
CA ARG A 25 6.80 6.33 -3.10
C ARG A 25 5.68 5.81 -2.23
N ILE A 26 4.50 6.38 -2.36
CA ILE A 26 3.31 5.94 -1.65
C ILE A 26 2.41 5.26 -2.66
N TRP A 27 2.23 3.95 -2.50
CA TRP A 27 1.31 3.16 -3.30
C TRP A 27 -0.02 3.07 -2.59
N GLN A 28 -1.08 3.49 -3.26
CA GLN A 28 -2.42 3.51 -2.69
C GLN A 28 -3.28 2.48 -3.40
N TYR A 29 -3.80 1.54 -2.63
CA TYR A 29 -4.84 0.61 -3.07
C TYR A 29 -6.16 1.11 -2.50
N VAL A 30 -7.07 1.48 -3.38
CA VAL A 30 -8.37 2.03 -3.00
C VAL A 30 -9.42 0.95 -3.25
N THR A 31 -10.12 0.57 -2.20
CA THR A 31 -11.28 -0.30 -2.24
C THR A 31 -12.49 0.46 -1.69
N GLY A 32 -13.70 -0.05 -1.90
CA GLY A 32 -14.90 0.56 -1.30
C GLY A 32 -14.87 0.60 0.23
N ASP A 33 -14.15 -0.34 0.85
CA ASP A 33 -14.13 -0.51 2.30
C ASP A 33 -12.96 0.23 2.97
N CYS A 34 -11.85 0.42 2.24
CA CYS A 34 -10.64 1.04 2.78
C CYS A 34 -9.66 1.53 1.69
N VAL A 35 -8.76 2.42 2.11
CA VAL A 35 -7.55 2.79 1.40
C VAL A 35 -6.35 2.22 2.15
N LEU A 36 -5.52 1.44 1.45
CA LEU A 36 -4.24 0.94 1.93
C LEU A 36 -3.11 1.75 1.30
N ASP A 37 -2.35 2.46 2.13
CA ASP A 37 -1.14 3.17 1.72
C ASP A 37 0.08 2.37 2.13
N LEU A 38 0.93 2.05 1.16
CA LEU A 38 2.25 1.47 1.38
C LEU A 38 3.29 2.54 1.13
N PHE A 39 4.20 2.74 2.07
CA PHE A 39 5.28 3.71 1.97
C PHE A 39 6.56 2.97 1.60
N LEU A 40 7.04 3.19 0.39
CA LEU A 40 8.20 2.54 -0.17
C LEU A 40 9.40 3.48 -0.20
N TYR A 41 10.47 3.09 0.47
CA TYR A 41 11.73 3.84 0.48
C TYR A 41 12.80 3.14 -0.35
N PRO A 42 13.73 3.89 -0.97
CA PRO A 42 14.85 3.33 -1.67
C PRO A 42 15.73 2.48 -0.75
N ALA A 43 16.09 1.31 -1.24
CA ALA A 43 17.01 0.36 -0.60
C ALA A 43 17.94 -0.24 -1.68
N ALA A 44 18.96 -0.99 -1.25
CA ALA A 44 19.81 -1.73 -2.17
C ALA A 44 18.93 -2.67 -3.04
N GLY A 45 18.93 -2.45 -4.36
CA GLY A 45 18.14 -3.24 -5.30
C GLY A 45 16.72 -2.75 -5.57
N GLY A 46 16.30 -1.58 -5.06
CA GLY A 46 15.01 -0.98 -5.48
C GLY A 46 14.31 -0.18 -4.39
N HIS A 47 13.02 -0.45 -4.21
CA HIS A 47 12.18 0.19 -3.19
C HIS A 47 11.51 -0.89 -2.34
N VAL A 48 11.52 -0.70 -1.02
CA VAL A 48 10.96 -1.63 -0.04
C VAL A 48 9.91 -0.94 0.80
N VAL A 49 8.84 -1.65 1.16
CA VAL A 49 7.83 -1.15 2.08
C VAL A 49 8.45 -1.02 3.47
N THR A 50 8.39 0.17 4.04
CA THR A 50 8.86 0.43 5.41
C THR A 50 7.72 0.77 6.37
N HIS A 51 6.62 1.32 5.85
CA HIS A 51 5.45 1.70 6.63
C HIS A 51 4.16 1.39 5.86
N ILE A 52 3.09 1.11 6.61
CA ILE A 52 1.77 0.77 6.08
C ILE A 52 0.74 1.54 6.87
N GLU A 53 -0.19 2.18 6.16
CA GLU A 53 -1.38 2.78 6.76
C GLU A 53 -2.63 2.26 6.08
N SER A 54 -3.70 2.16 6.86
CA SER A 54 -5.01 1.77 6.36
C SER A 54 -6.10 2.62 6.98
N ARG A 55 -6.97 3.15 6.14
CA ARG A 55 -8.04 4.06 6.56
C ARG A 55 -9.33 3.84 5.79
N THR A 56 -10.47 4.21 6.37
CA THR A 56 -11.74 4.29 5.65
C THR A 56 -11.66 5.37 4.55
N PRO A 57 -12.29 5.20 3.38
CA PRO A 57 -12.22 6.19 2.30
C PRO A 57 -12.92 7.51 2.65
N GLU A 58 -13.99 7.45 3.46
CA GLU A 58 -14.91 8.58 3.71
C GLU A 58 -14.37 9.56 4.76
N LEU A 59 -13.92 9.05 5.91
CA LEU A 59 -13.53 9.86 7.06
C LEU A 59 -12.04 9.74 7.42
N GLY A 60 -11.28 8.96 6.65
CA GLY A 60 -9.86 8.71 6.93
C GLY A 60 -9.59 8.03 8.28
N ARG A 61 -10.61 7.44 8.92
CA ARG A 61 -10.47 6.74 10.20
C ARG A 61 -9.59 5.52 10.02
N GLY A 62 -8.63 5.32 10.93
CA GLY A 62 -7.78 4.14 10.93
C GLY A 62 -8.60 2.85 11.00
N VAL A 63 -8.28 1.90 10.13
CA VAL A 63 -8.82 0.53 10.15
C VAL A 63 -7.67 -0.47 10.29
N ALA A 64 -7.96 -1.69 10.72
CA ALA A 64 -6.94 -2.73 10.82
C ALA A 64 -6.36 -3.07 9.44
N ALA A 65 -5.02 -3.02 9.33
CA ALA A 65 -4.32 -3.25 8.07
C ALA A 65 -4.63 -4.64 7.48
N ALA A 66 -4.70 -5.68 8.31
CA ALA A 66 -5.03 -7.04 7.87
C ALA A 66 -6.40 -7.11 7.17
N THR A 67 -7.41 -6.46 7.72
CA THR A 67 -8.75 -6.38 7.12
C THR A 67 -8.71 -5.68 5.77
N CYS A 68 -7.96 -4.58 5.68
CA CYS A 68 -7.84 -3.81 4.46
C CYS A 68 -7.06 -4.58 3.37
N ILE A 69 -5.95 -5.22 3.73
CA ILE A 69 -5.16 -6.09 2.83
C ILE A 69 -6.04 -7.22 2.27
N ALA A 70 -6.83 -7.88 3.12
CA ALA A 70 -7.73 -8.92 2.66
C ALA A 70 -8.79 -8.39 1.66
N GLY A 71 -9.27 -7.16 1.87
CA GLY A 71 -10.15 -6.46 0.94
C GLY A 71 -9.49 -6.19 -0.42
N VAL A 72 -8.24 -5.73 -0.41
CA VAL A 72 -7.44 -5.52 -1.63
C VAL A 72 -7.23 -6.83 -2.38
N VAL A 73 -6.80 -7.89 -1.70
CA VAL A 73 -6.53 -9.20 -2.31
C VAL A 73 -7.77 -9.81 -2.94
N ARG A 74 -8.95 -9.67 -2.31
CA ARG A 74 -10.22 -10.18 -2.86
C ARG A 74 -10.67 -9.47 -4.14
N ARG A 75 -10.18 -8.24 -4.40
CA ARG A 75 -10.62 -7.38 -5.50
C ARG A 75 -9.57 -7.25 -6.61
N ARG A 76 -8.46 -7.98 -6.49
CA ARG A 76 -7.36 -8.00 -7.45
C ARG A 76 -7.72 -8.76 -8.73
#